data_AF-A0A2P5BK84-F1
#
_entry.id   AF-A0A2P5BK84-F1
#
_cell.length_a   1.000
_cell.length_b   1.000
_cell.length_c   1.000
_cell.angle_alpha   90.00
_cell.angle_beta   90.00
_cell.angle_gamma   90.00
#
_symmetry.space_group_name_H-M   'P 1'
#
loop_
_entity.id
_entity.type
_entity.pdbx_description
1 polymer ?
#
loop_
_entity_poly.entity_id
_entity_poly.type
_entity_poly.pdbx_seq_one_letter_code
_entity_poly.pdbx_strand_id
1 'polypeptide(L)'
;MVTLTREACEEYAQEVQKLSTKLMELIALSLGLPENRFNGFFKDQTSSIRFNHYPSCPIPHLALGVGQHKDIGVLTVLAQDDVGGLQVRRKIDGEWISVKPTPDAYIVNVGQIMQVWSNDKYESVEHRVMVNSEKERFSIPFFLTPAHYTMVKPLEELTDDQNPAKYRACNWGKFFITRKGSNFRKLNVENIQFHHFRVSNIKKRGGVHRKIRHLTVTVSRHR
;
A
#
# COMPACT_ATOMS: atom_id res chain seq x y z
N MET A 1 -29.92 -4.49 7.35
CA MET A 1 -29.20 -5.28 6.32
C MET A 1 -28.87 -4.31 5.20
N VAL A 2 -27.61 -3.90 5.06
CA VAL A 2 -27.19 -3.01 3.95
C VAL A 2 -27.02 -3.91 2.74
N THR A 3 -27.91 -3.79 1.75
CA THR A 3 -27.74 -4.47 0.48
C THR A 3 -26.62 -3.78 -0.27
N LEU A 4 -25.49 -4.46 -0.49
CA LEU A 4 -24.44 -4.01 -1.40
C LEU A 4 -25.00 -4.06 -2.82
N THR A 5 -25.45 -2.91 -3.33
CA THR A 5 -25.88 -2.81 -4.73
C THR A 5 -24.68 -2.51 -5.62
N ARG A 6 -24.83 -2.79 -6.92
CA ARG A 6 -23.82 -2.45 -7.92
C ARG A 6 -23.55 -0.96 -7.91
N GLU A 7 -24.61 -0.15 -7.86
CA GLU A 7 -24.58 1.30 -7.89
C GLU A 7 -23.78 1.86 -6.71
N ALA A 8 -24.01 1.35 -5.49
CA ALA A 8 -23.26 1.76 -4.31
C ALA A 8 -21.76 1.40 -4.43
N CYS A 9 -21.43 0.25 -5.02
CA CYS A 9 -20.04 -0.15 -5.25
C CYS A 9 -19.36 0.75 -6.30
N GLU A 10 -20.07 1.09 -7.37
CA GLU A 10 -19.57 1.97 -8.44
C GLU A 10 -19.36 3.39 -7.94
N GLU A 11 -20.31 3.95 -7.19
CA GLU A 11 -20.19 5.26 -6.56
C GLU A 11 -19.00 5.30 -5.60
N TYR A 12 -18.89 4.32 -4.69
CA TYR A 12 -17.75 4.22 -3.78
C TYR A 12 -16.42 4.14 -4.55
N ALA A 13 -16.36 3.35 -5.63
CA ALA A 13 -15.16 3.22 -6.45
C ALA A 13 -14.75 4.53 -7.11
N GLN A 14 -15.71 5.29 -7.63
CA GLN A 14 -15.45 6.59 -8.24
C GLN A 14 -14.94 7.61 -7.21
N GLU A 15 -15.60 7.68 -6.05
CA GLU A 15 -15.23 8.65 -5.00
C GLU A 15 -13.88 8.32 -4.35
N VAL A 16 -13.60 7.04 -4.06
CA VAL A 16 -12.30 6.65 -3.51
C VAL A 16 -11.17 6.83 -4.53
N GLN A 17 -11.46 6.67 -5.83
CA GLN A 17 -10.49 6.97 -6.89
C GLN A 17 -10.20 8.47 -6.97
N LYS A 18 -11.21 9.35 -6.90
CA LYS A 18 -11.02 10.81 -6.83
C LYS A 18 -10.17 11.21 -5.63
N LEU A 19 -10.49 10.67 -4.45
CA LEU A 19 -9.71 10.89 -3.23
C LEU A 19 -8.25 10.43 -3.41
N SER A 20 -8.05 9.25 -4.01
CA SER A 20 -6.71 8.70 -4.27
C SER A 20 -5.89 9.60 -5.21
N THR A 21 -6.51 10.15 -6.26
CA THR A 21 -5.87 11.14 -7.15
C THR A 21 -5.43 12.37 -6.35
N LYS A 22 -6.30 12.91 -5.48
CA LYS A 22 -5.94 14.08 -4.66
C LYS A 22 -4.79 13.80 -3.70
N LEU A 23 -4.79 12.63 -3.07
CA LEU A 23 -3.69 12.19 -2.20
C LEU A 23 -2.38 12.05 -2.98
N MET A 24 -2.42 11.58 -4.22
CA MET A 24 -1.24 11.48 -5.08
C MET A 24 -0.67 12.85 -5.46
N GLU A 25 -1.51 13.85 -5.73
CA GLU A 25 -1.08 15.24 -5.94
C GLU A 25 -0.34 15.79 -4.72
N LEU A 26 -0.91 15.58 -3.52
CA LEU A 26 -0.29 16.01 -2.26
C LEU A 26 1.04 15.30 -2.02
N ILE A 27 1.12 14.00 -2.31
CA ILE A 27 2.38 13.24 -2.22
C ILE A 27 3.42 13.82 -3.19
N ALA A 28 3.04 14.16 -4.43
CA ALA A 28 3.94 14.76 -5.41
C ALA A 28 4.52 16.08 -4.91
N LEU A 29 3.67 16.99 -4.45
CA LEU A 29 4.09 18.27 -3.88
C LEU A 29 5.02 18.07 -2.68
N SER A 30 4.70 17.12 -1.81
CA SER A 30 5.52 16.83 -0.64
C SER A 30 6.93 16.33 -1.00
N LEU A 31 7.09 15.72 -2.19
CA LEU A 31 8.37 15.23 -2.73
C LEU A 31 9.15 16.32 -3.46
N GLY A 32 8.58 17.52 -3.63
CA GLY A 32 9.13 18.62 -4.41
C GLY A 32 8.88 18.48 -5.91
N LEU A 33 7.84 17.74 -6.31
CA LEU A 33 7.46 17.51 -7.70
C LEU A 33 6.21 18.32 -8.07
N PRO A 34 5.96 18.57 -9.37
CA PRO A 34 4.68 19.12 -9.83
C PRO A 34 3.50 18.24 -9.36
N GLU A 35 2.38 18.86 -8.98
CA GLU A 35 1.20 18.14 -8.46
C GLU A 35 0.70 17.03 -9.38
N ASN A 36 0.75 17.26 -10.69
CA ASN A 36 0.25 16.35 -11.72
C ASN A 36 1.29 15.28 -12.14
N ARG A 37 2.45 15.21 -11.46
CA ARG A 37 3.58 14.40 -11.91
C ARG A 37 3.26 12.91 -12.08
N PHE A 38 2.34 12.38 -11.28
CA PHE A 38 1.97 10.97 -11.34
C PHE A 38 0.84 10.66 -12.33
N ASN A 39 0.12 11.66 -12.86
CA ASN A 39 -1.12 11.47 -13.61
C ASN A 39 -0.95 10.53 -14.81
N GLY A 40 0.19 10.62 -15.51
CA GLY A 40 0.49 9.78 -16.66
C GLY A 40 0.57 8.27 -16.35
N PHE A 41 0.85 7.87 -15.10
CA PHE A 41 0.93 6.46 -14.72
C PHE A 41 -0.45 5.81 -14.50
N PHE A 42 -1.50 6.61 -14.33
CA PHE A 42 -2.84 6.14 -13.98
C PHE A 42 -3.81 6.14 -15.16
N LYS A 43 -3.35 6.49 -16.37
CA LYS A 43 -4.07 6.18 -17.60
C LYS A 43 -4.15 4.66 -17.74
N ASP A 44 -5.34 4.09 -17.94
CA ASP A 44 -5.54 2.63 -18.01
C ASP A 44 -5.06 1.90 -16.74
N GLN A 45 -5.24 2.54 -15.58
CA GLN A 45 -4.89 2.01 -14.27
C GLN A 45 -5.56 0.64 -14.00
N THR A 46 -4.90 -0.17 -13.17
CA THR A 46 -5.31 -1.56 -12.87
C THR A 46 -5.78 -1.76 -11.43
N SER A 47 -6.27 -0.69 -10.82
CA SER A 47 -6.68 -0.59 -9.42
C SER A 47 -7.87 -1.48 -9.15
N SER A 48 -8.05 -1.82 -7.88
CA SER A 48 -9.11 -2.75 -7.48
C SER A 48 -9.63 -2.44 -6.09
N ILE A 49 -10.88 -2.83 -5.86
CA ILE A 49 -11.49 -2.85 -4.54
C ILE A 49 -11.54 -4.30 -4.08
N ARG A 50 -11.26 -4.52 -2.80
CA ARG A 50 -11.51 -5.81 -2.16
C ARG A 50 -12.47 -5.62 -1.00
N PHE A 51 -13.44 -6.51 -0.89
CA PHE A 51 -14.32 -6.61 0.27
C PHE A 51 -13.79 -7.73 1.14
N ASN A 52 -13.36 -7.41 2.35
CA ASN A 52 -12.90 -8.40 3.31
C ASN A 52 -13.95 -8.58 4.40
N HIS A 53 -14.33 -9.84 4.64
CA HIS A 53 -15.13 -10.28 5.78
C HIS A 53 -14.27 -11.20 6.64
N TYR A 54 -14.16 -10.87 7.92
CA TYR A 54 -13.44 -11.66 8.91
C TYR A 54 -14.46 -12.15 9.95
N PRO A 55 -14.90 -13.41 9.87
CA PRO A 55 -15.78 -13.99 10.88
C PRO A 55 -15.14 -14.01 12.27
N SER A 56 -15.96 -14.11 13.31
CA SER A 56 -15.47 -14.40 14.66
C SER A 56 -14.70 -15.71 14.68
N CYS A 57 -13.49 -15.71 15.25
CA CYS A 57 -12.60 -16.85 15.33
C CYS A 57 -12.53 -17.36 16.78
N PRO A 58 -12.90 -18.63 17.06
CA PRO A 58 -12.88 -19.17 18.43
C PRO A 58 -11.47 -19.23 19.06
N ILE A 59 -10.42 -19.27 18.24
CA ILE A 59 -9.02 -19.42 18.68
C ILE A 59 -8.15 -18.32 18.04
N PRO A 60 -8.37 -17.04 18.38
CA PRO A 60 -7.82 -15.92 17.62
C PRO A 60 -6.30 -15.76 17.76
N HIS A 61 -5.68 -16.39 18.77
CA HIS A 61 -4.23 -16.37 18.96
C HIS A 61 -3.46 -17.30 18.00
N LEU A 62 -4.15 -18.23 17.33
CA LEU A 62 -3.56 -19.15 16.34
C LEU A 62 -3.87 -18.76 14.88
N ALA A 63 -4.66 -17.70 14.67
CA ALA A 63 -5.14 -17.33 13.34
C ALA A 63 -4.88 -15.85 13.04
N LEU A 64 -4.61 -15.56 11.75
CA LEU A 64 -4.59 -14.21 11.22
C LEU A 64 -5.74 -14.07 10.22
N GLY A 65 -6.39 -12.91 10.22
CA GLY A 65 -7.37 -12.56 9.19
C GLY A 65 -6.66 -12.30 7.87
N VAL A 66 -5.55 -11.56 7.92
CA VAL A 66 -4.60 -11.43 6.82
C VAL A 66 -3.19 -11.55 7.36
N GLY A 67 -2.40 -12.41 6.73
CA GLY A 67 -0.98 -12.59 7.05
C GLY A 67 -0.17 -11.29 6.92
N GLN A 68 1.02 -11.26 7.53
CA GLN A 68 1.93 -10.13 7.40
C GLN A 68 2.34 -9.90 5.94
N HIS A 69 2.20 -8.66 5.46
CA HIS A 69 2.56 -8.30 4.09
C HIS A 69 2.79 -6.79 3.94
N LYS A 70 3.31 -6.41 2.77
CA LYS A 70 3.32 -5.04 2.27
C LYS A 70 2.45 -4.96 1.03
N ASP A 71 1.77 -3.84 0.86
CA ASP A 71 0.98 -3.60 -0.34
C ASP A 71 1.90 -3.34 -1.54
N ILE A 72 1.68 -4.09 -2.62
CA ILE A 72 2.50 -4.01 -3.82
C ILE A 72 2.17 -2.80 -4.71
N GLY A 73 1.05 -2.11 -4.46
CA GLY A 73 0.58 -0.98 -5.26
C GLY A 73 1.29 0.34 -4.98
N VAL A 74 0.65 1.45 -5.35
CA VAL A 74 1.14 2.80 -5.09
C VAL A 74 0.63 3.30 -3.73
N LEU A 75 -0.68 3.21 -3.53
CA LEU A 75 -1.39 3.74 -2.37
C LEU A 75 -2.59 2.82 -2.09
N THR A 76 -2.93 2.65 -0.82
CA THR A 76 -4.15 1.98 -0.40
C THR A 76 -4.97 2.93 0.44
N VAL A 77 -6.28 2.99 0.15
CA VAL A 77 -7.26 3.72 0.94
C VAL A 77 -8.24 2.71 1.52
N LEU A 78 -8.22 2.56 2.84
CA LEU A 78 -8.93 1.54 3.58
C LEU A 78 -10.08 2.15 4.38
N ALA A 79 -11.30 1.78 4.02
CA ALA A 79 -12.45 1.88 4.92
C ALA A 79 -12.51 0.64 5.82
N GLN A 80 -12.81 0.83 7.09
CA GLN A 80 -13.05 -0.25 8.04
C GLN A 80 -14.18 0.12 8.99
N ASP A 81 -14.73 -0.90 9.65
CA ASP A 81 -15.68 -0.74 10.74
C ASP A 81 -15.00 -0.35 12.07
N ASP A 82 -15.75 -0.45 13.17
CA ASP A 82 -15.34 -0.12 14.52
C ASP A 82 -14.62 -1.26 15.28
N VAL A 83 -14.42 -2.42 14.65
CA VAL A 83 -13.95 -3.65 15.34
C VAL A 83 -12.43 -3.63 15.56
N GLY A 84 -11.67 -2.96 14.70
CA GLY A 84 -10.20 -2.90 14.80
C GLY A 84 -9.53 -4.16 14.26
N GLY A 85 -8.34 -4.51 14.76
CA GLY A 85 -7.60 -5.71 14.34
C GLY A 85 -6.49 -5.47 13.30
N LEU A 86 -6.49 -4.34 12.57
CA LEU A 86 -5.34 -3.95 11.75
C LEU A 86 -4.14 -3.64 12.64
N GLN A 87 -2.99 -4.22 12.32
CA GLN A 87 -1.71 -3.92 12.97
C GLN A 87 -0.66 -3.55 11.94
N VAL A 88 0.16 -2.55 12.27
CA VAL A 88 1.29 -2.09 11.46
C VAL A 88 2.58 -2.34 12.21
N ARG A 89 3.60 -2.85 11.52
CA ARG A 89 4.90 -3.11 12.10
C ARG A 89 5.75 -1.84 12.12
N ARG A 90 6.13 -1.39 13.31
CA ARG A 90 7.04 -0.27 13.51
C ARG A 90 8.45 -0.69 13.12
N LYS A 91 9.14 0.16 12.34
CA LYS A 91 10.46 -0.18 11.80
C LYS A 91 11.57 -0.19 12.86
N ILE A 92 11.49 0.69 13.85
CA ILE A 92 12.61 0.95 14.76
C ILE A 92 12.96 -0.25 15.65
N ASP A 93 11.94 -1.00 16.05
CA ASP A 93 12.03 -2.14 16.99
C ASP A 93 11.29 -3.39 16.47
N GLY A 94 10.55 -3.28 15.36
CA GLY A 94 9.78 -4.39 14.81
C GLY A 94 8.47 -4.65 15.54
N GLU A 95 8.04 -3.80 16.47
CA GLU A 95 6.81 -4.00 17.24
C GLU A 95 5.55 -3.84 16.38
N TRP A 96 4.53 -4.63 16.69
CA TRP A 96 3.22 -4.52 16.05
C TRP A 96 2.34 -3.52 16.81
N ILE A 97 1.95 -2.45 16.12
CA ILE A 97 1.07 -1.41 16.66
C ILE A 97 -0.34 -1.61 16.12
N SER A 98 -1.33 -1.72 17.00
CA SER A 98 -2.74 -1.74 16.62
C SER A 98 -3.20 -0.37 16.14
N VAL A 99 -3.84 -0.32 14.97
CA VAL A 99 -4.46 0.89 14.44
C VAL A 99 -5.88 0.99 14.99
N LYS A 100 -6.10 1.97 15.86
CA LYS A 100 -7.43 2.21 16.44
C LYS A 100 -8.39 2.69 15.34
N PRO A 101 -9.59 2.09 15.21
CA PRO A 101 -10.63 2.64 14.35
C PRO A 101 -10.99 4.07 14.76
N THR A 102 -11.05 4.95 13.76
CA THR A 102 -11.53 6.31 13.93
C THR A 102 -12.82 6.44 13.13
N PRO A 103 -13.95 6.82 13.76
CA PRO A 103 -15.21 7.03 13.07
C PRO A 103 -15.05 7.98 11.89
N ASP A 104 -15.79 7.69 10.82
CA ASP A 104 -15.83 8.50 9.59
C ASP A 104 -14.45 8.77 8.97
N ALA A 105 -13.47 7.88 9.13
CA ALA A 105 -12.14 8.09 8.57
C ALA A 105 -11.64 6.93 7.71
N TYR A 106 -10.79 7.27 6.75
CA TYR A 106 -10.01 6.30 5.99
C TYR A 106 -8.62 6.14 6.58
N ILE A 107 -8.11 4.92 6.54
CA ILE A 107 -6.68 4.66 6.73
C ILE A 107 -6.01 4.68 5.36
N VAL A 108 -4.95 5.48 5.23
CA VAL A 108 -4.16 5.55 4.00
C VAL A 108 -2.80 4.94 4.25
N ASN A 109 -2.35 4.03 3.39
CA ASN A 109 -0.99 3.48 3.47
C ASN A 109 -0.28 3.50 2.12
N VAL A 110 1.04 3.68 2.16
CA VAL A 110 1.88 3.71 0.97
C VAL A 110 2.32 2.30 0.58
N GLY A 111 2.22 1.99 -0.72
CA GLY A 111 2.63 0.73 -1.29
C GLY A 111 4.07 0.73 -1.82
N GLN A 112 4.54 -0.46 -2.20
CA GLN A 112 5.92 -0.69 -2.65
C GLN A 112 6.28 0.07 -3.94
N ILE A 113 5.34 0.32 -4.87
CA ILE A 113 5.63 1.10 -6.08
C ILE A 113 6.01 2.52 -5.71
N MET A 114 5.29 3.16 -4.78
CA MET A 114 5.62 4.50 -4.33
C MET A 114 6.96 4.53 -3.57
N GLN A 115 7.29 3.50 -2.81
CA GLN A 115 8.63 3.37 -2.21
C GLN A 115 9.72 3.34 -3.29
N VAL A 116 9.51 2.59 -4.38
CA VAL A 116 10.45 2.55 -5.51
C VAL A 116 10.53 3.90 -6.22
N TRP A 117 9.39 4.48 -6.62
CA TRP A 117 9.31 5.79 -7.29
C TRP A 117 9.99 6.89 -6.48
N SER A 118 9.77 6.90 -5.17
CA SER A 118 10.34 7.91 -4.26
C SER A 118 11.79 7.64 -3.84
N ASN A 119 12.42 6.57 -4.35
CA ASN A 119 13.78 6.14 -4.03
C ASN A 119 14.01 5.99 -2.50
N ASP A 120 13.08 5.34 -1.80
CA ASP A 120 13.01 5.19 -0.33
C ASP A 120 12.68 6.48 0.47
N LYS A 121 12.23 7.59 -0.15
CA LYS A 121 11.75 8.76 0.63
C LYS A 121 10.44 8.44 1.37
N TYR A 122 9.55 7.69 0.72
CA TYR A 122 8.42 7.02 1.34
C TYR A 122 8.73 5.54 1.54
N GLU A 123 8.27 5.00 2.66
CA GLU A 123 8.46 3.59 2.99
C GLU A 123 7.12 2.87 3.07
N SER A 124 7.05 1.71 2.39
CA SER A 124 5.92 0.82 2.51
C SER A 124 6.08 -0.04 3.76
N VAL A 125 5.10 0.03 4.65
CA VAL A 125 5.11 -0.63 5.96
C VAL A 125 4.48 -2.01 5.90
N GLU A 126 5.05 -2.93 6.68
CA GLU A 126 4.47 -4.25 6.87
C GLU A 126 3.24 -4.12 7.78
N HIS A 127 2.16 -4.80 7.42
CA HIS A 127 0.92 -4.80 8.17
C HIS A 127 0.27 -6.19 8.14
N ARG A 128 -0.59 -6.46 9.11
CA ARG A 128 -1.37 -7.70 9.25
C ARG A 128 -2.74 -7.39 9.82
N VAL A 129 -3.66 -8.35 9.75
CA VAL A 129 -4.98 -8.23 10.40
C VAL A 129 -5.14 -9.39 11.36
N MET A 130 -5.36 -9.07 12.64
CA MET A 130 -5.74 -10.02 13.68
C MET A 130 -7.24 -10.30 13.59
N VAL A 131 -7.63 -11.54 13.89
CA VAL A 131 -9.05 -11.90 14.14
C VAL A 131 -9.36 -11.82 15.63
N ASN A 132 -10.64 -11.82 15.97
CA ASN A 132 -11.13 -11.83 17.34
C ASN A 132 -12.28 -12.86 17.47
N SER A 133 -12.63 -13.24 18.69
CA SER A 133 -13.67 -14.24 18.97
C SER A 133 -15.08 -13.67 19.17
N GLU A 134 -15.24 -12.35 19.17
CA GLU A 134 -16.45 -11.69 19.67
C GLU A 134 -17.33 -11.14 18.54
N LYS A 135 -16.73 -10.45 17.56
CA LYS A 135 -17.44 -9.70 16.54
C LYS A 135 -16.77 -9.86 15.18
N GLU A 136 -17.58 -10.11 14.16
CA GLU A 136 -17.11 -10.09 12.78
C GLU A 136 -16.61 -8.71 12.37
N ARG A 137 -15.60 -8.66 11.50
CA ARG A 137 -15.02 -7.43 10.99
C ARG A 137 -15.23 -7.32 9.48
N PHE A 138 -15.52 -6.12 9.00
CA PHE A 138 -15.56 -5.76 7.60
C PHE A 138 -14.56 -4.67 7.26
N SER A 139 -13.96 -4.75 6.07
CA SER A 139 -13.16 -3.66 5.54
C SER A 139 -13.09 -3.66 4.02
N ILE A 140 -12.92 -2.48 3.44
CA ILE A 140 -13.00 -2.24 2.00
C ILE A 140 -11.75 -1.46 1.54
N PRO A 141 -10.58 -2.11 1.40
CA PRO A 141 -9.42 -1.49 0.79
C PRO A 141 -9.62 -1.25 -0.71
N PHE A 142 -9.36 -0.01 -1.14
CA PHE A 142 -9.08 0.36 -2.51
C PHE A 142 -7.57 0.40 -2.73
N PHE A 143 -7.08 -0.39 -3.68
CA PHE A 143 -5.66 -0.47 -4.04
C PHE A 143 -5.41 0.32 -5.32
N LEU A 144 -4.75 1.48 -5.22
CA LEU A 144 -4.33 2.26 -6.37
C LEU A 144 -3.08 1.63 -7.00
N THR A 145 -3.18 1.24 -8.27
CA THR A 145 -2.07 0.67 -9.04
C THR A 145 -1.99 1.33 -10.42
N PRO A 146 -0.79 1.40 -11.04
CA PRO A 146 -0.62 2.08 -12.31
C PRO A 146 -1.10 1.20 -13.47
N ALA A 147 -0.97 1.72 -14.69
CA ALA A 147 -1.18 0.96 -15.92
C ALA A 147 -0.25 -0.26 -15.99
N HIS A 148 -0.72 -1.36 -16.58
CA HIS A 148 0.06 -2.60 -16.72
C HIS A 148 1.39 -2.42 -17.47
N TYR A 149 1.47 -1.48 -18.41
CA TYR A 149 2.69 -1.18 -19.16
C TYR A 149 3.71 -0.33 -18.39
N THR A 150 3.38 0.15 -17.20
CA THR A 150 4.24 1.06 -16.42
C THR A 150 5.57 0.42 -16.06
N MET A 151 6.67 1.14 -16.32
CA MET A 151 8.00 0.81 -15.83
C MET A 151 8.20 1.43 -14.45
N VAL A 152 8.17 0.58 -13.42
CA VAL A 152 8.43 0.97 -12.03
C VAL A 152 9.94 1.07 -11.82
N LYS A 153 10.43 2.30 -11.66
CA LYS A 153 11.82 2.65 -11.34
C LYS A 153 11.84 3.93 -10.50
N PRO A 154 12.94 4.25 -9.77
CA PRO A 154 13.08 5.55 -9.12
C PRO A 154 12.81 6.69 -10.09
N LEU A 155 12.06 7.70 -9.66
CA LEU A 155 11.86 8.92 -10.44
C LEU A 155 13.19 9.66 -10.55
N GLU A 156 13.51 10.10 -11.76
CA GLU A 156 14.80 10.71 -12.08
C GLU A 156 15.01 11.99 -11.28
N GLU A 157 13.93 12.75 -11.06
CA GLU A 157 13.88 13.96 -10.24
C GLU A 157 14.19 13.73 -8.75
N LEU A 158 14.18 12.47 -8.30
CA LEU A 158 14.46 12.07 -6.91
C LEU A 158 15.78 11.29 -6.77
N THR A 159 16.59 11.29 -7.83
CA THR A 159 17.91 10.66 -7.86
C THR A 159 18.98 11.66 -8.29
N ASP A 160 20.19 11.50 -7.77
CA ASP A 160 21.37 12.29 -8.11
C ASP A 160 22.65 11.50 -7.74
N ASP A 161 23.83 12.08 -7.95
CA ASP A 161 25.11 11.43 -7.63
C ASP A 161 25.28 11.08 -6.13
N GLN A 162 24.63 11.83 -5.24
CA GLN A 162 24.62 11.61 -3.79
C GLN A 162 23.48 10.68 -3.33
N ASN A 163 22.45 10.50 -4.15
CA ASN A 163 21.31 9.62 -3.92
C ASN A 163 20.98 8.83 -5.21
N PRO A 164 21.87 7.90 -5.63
CA PRO A 164 21.67 7.16 -6.86
C PRO A 164 20.42 6.28 -6.80
N ALA A 165 19.95 5.83 -7.96
CA ALA A 165 18.81 4.92 -8.06
C ALA A 165 19.07 3.62 -7.28
N LYS A 166 18.23 3.34 -6.27
CA LYS A 166 18.37 2.16 -5.40
C LYS A 166 17.71 0.92 -5.98
N TYR A 167 16.94 1.06 -7.06
CA TYR A 167 16.14 0.00 -7.65
C TYR A 167 16.33 -0.05 -9.17
N ARG A 168 16.43 -1.27 -9.70
CA ARG A 168 16.36 -1.56 -11.14
C ARG A 168 14.92 -1.44 -11.62
N ALA A 169 14.75 -1.04 -12.88
CA ALA A 169 13.44 -0.90 -13.48
C ALA A 169 12.72 -2.26 -13.60
N CYS A 170 11.42 -2.28 -13.33
CA CYS A 170 10.56 -3.45 -13.42
C CYS A 170 9.24 -3.09 -14.10
N ASN A 171 8.78 -3.89 -15.06
CA ASN A 171 7.46 -3.68 -15.64
C ASN A 171 6.35 -4.18 -14.70
N TRP A 172 5.37 -3.33 -14.39
CA TRP A 172 4.29 -3.61 -13.44
C TRP A 172 3.45 -4.82 -13.84
N GLY A 173 2.97 -4.89 -15.08
CA GLY A 173 2.12 -5.98 -15.55
C GLY A 173 2.81 -7.33 -15.48
N LYS A 174 4.08 -7.39 -15.93
CA LYS A 174 4.92 -8.60 -15.81
C LYS A 174 5.11 -9.00 -14.34
N PHE A 175 5.49 -8.06 -13.48
CA PHE A 175 5.67 -8.30 -12.05
C PHE A 175 4.38 -8.85 -11.41
N PHE A 176 3.25 -8.22 -11.67
CA PHE A 176 1.96 -8.56 -11.09
C PHE A 176 1.49 -9.96 -11.50
N ILE A 177 1.60 -10.30 -12.80
CA ILE A 177 1.23 -11.63 -13.30
C ILE A 177 2.18 -12.70 -12.74
N THR A 178 3.49 -12.46 -12.74
CA THR A 178 4.47 -13.41 -12.18
C THR A 178 4.19 -13.67 -10.70
N ARG A 179 3.94 -12.62 -9.92
CA ARG A 179 3.62 -12.74 -8.49
C ARG A 179 2.30 -13.49 -8.25
N LYS A 180 1.25 -13.21 -9.03
CA LYS A 180 -0.01 -13.96 -8.92
C LYS A 180 0.17 -15.42 -9.30
N GLY A 181 0.95 -15.71 -10.34
CA GLY A 181 1.20 -17.07 -10.80
C GLY A 181 2.02 -17.92 -9.81
N SER A 182 2.95 -17.31 -9.06
CA SER A 182 3.76 -18.04 -8.07
C SER A 182 2.95 -18.47 -6.84
N ASN A 183 1.95 -17.68 -6.43
CA ASN A 183 1.04 -18.04 -5.33
C ASN A 183 0.33 -19.39 -5.52
N PHE A 184 0.10 -19.80 -6.77
CA PHE A 184 -0.64 -21.04 -7.09
C PHE A 184 0.25 -22.22 -7.49
N ARG A 185 1.54 -21.99 -7.79
CA ARG A 185 2.39 -23.00 -8.47
C ARG A 185 3.61 -23.46 -7.70
N LYS A 186 4.09 -22.70 -6.72
CA LYS A 186 5.38 -23.00 -6.05
C LYS A 186 5.23 -22.94 -4.54
N LEU A 187 4.96 -24.09 -3.93
CA LEU A 187 5.20 -24.28 -2.50
C LEU A 187 6.72 -24.13 -2.29
N ASN A 188 7.13 -23.35 -1.28
CA ASN A 188 8.53 -23.12 -0.86
C ASN A 188 9.41 -22.22 -1.75
N VAL A 189 8.85 -21.43 -2.67
CA VAL A 189 9.62 -20.38 -3.37
C VAL A 189 9.08 -19.01 -3.00
N GLU A 190 9.96 -18.12 -2.55
CA GLU A 190 9.57 -16.74 -2.25
C GLU A 190 8.95 -16.09 -3.50
N ASN A 191 7.76 -15.52 -3.32
CA ASN A 191 7.13 -14.72 -4.35
C ASN A 191 8.03 -13.54 -4.73
N ILE A 192 8.08 -13.19 -6.02
CA ILE A 192 8.83 -12.02 -6.46
C ILE A 192 8.37 -10.75 -5.70
N GLN A 193 9.31 -10.07 -5.05
CA GLN A 193 9.10 -8.82 -4.32
C GLN A 193 9.91 -7.69 -4.97
N PHE A 194 9.54 -6.43 -4.69
CA PHE A 194 10.32 -5.28 -5.15
C PHE A 194 11.72 -5.21 -4.55
N HIS A 195 11.99 -5.85 -3.40
CA HIS A 195 13.33 -5.90 -2.82
C HIS A 195 14.34 -6.67 -3.71
N HIS A 196 13.87 -7.63 -4.52
CA HIS A 196 14.71 -8.32 -5.52
C HIS A 196 15.25 -7.40 -6.63
N PHE A 197 14.61 -6.24 -6.82
CA PHE A 197 15.05 -5.23 -7.78
C PHE A 197 16.01 -4.21 -7.17
N ARG A 198 16.27 -4.27 -5.85
CA ARG A 198 17.21 -3.36 -5.18
C ARG A 198 18.64 -3.60 -5.70
N VAL A 199 19.40 -2.52 -5.89
CA VAL A 199 20.80 -2.57 -6.34
C VAL A 199 21.69 -2.88 -5.14
N SER A 200 22.47 -3.97 -5.22
CA SER A 200 23.25 -4.54 -4.10
C SER A 200 24.51 -3.76 -3.71
N ASN A 201 24.93 -2.75 -4.50
CA ASN A 201 26.27 -2.14 -4.38
C ASN A 201 26.32 -0.72 -3.78
N ILE A 202 25.22 -0.21 -3.21
CA ILE A 202 25.29 1.08 -2.49
C ILE A 202 25.90 0.82 -1.13
N LYS A 203 27.22 1.03 -1.00
CA LYS A 203 27.91 1.08 0.29
C LYS A 203 27.08 1.95 1.24
N LYS A 204 26.69 1.41 2.40
CA LYS A 204 26.12 2.20 3.51
C LYS A 204 27.19 3.21 3.97
N ARG A 205 27.32 4.34 3.26
CA ARG A 205 28.09 5.49 3.75
C ARG A 205 27.25 6.17 4.83
N GLY A 206 27.91 6.51 5.94
CA GLY A 206 27.31 6.95 7.20
C GLY A 206 26.11 7.86 7.01
N GLY A 207 24.98 7.47 7.62
CA GLY A 207 23.71 8.15 7.45
C GLY A 207 23.71 9.53 8.08
N VAL A 208 23.62 10.56 7.24
CA VAL A 208 22.88 11.77 7.62
C VAL A 208 21.45 11.31 7.90
N HIS A 209 20.91 11.62 9.08
CA HIS A 209 19.53 11.30 9.44
C HIS A 209 18.57 12.00 8.47
N ARG A 210 18.19 11.31 7.39
CA ARG A 210 17.14 11.77 6.49
C ARG A 210 15.80 11.36 7.09
N LYS A 211 14.88 12.32 7.20
CA LYS A 211 13.53 12.12 7.74
C LYS A 211 12.75 11.19 6.79
N ILE A 212 12.68 9.90 7.11
CA ILE A 212 11.88 8.91 6.35
C ILE A 212 10.40 9.18 6.63
N ARG A 213 9.60 9.38 5.59
CA ARG A 213 8.17 9.61 5.73
C ARG A 213 7.43 8.28 5.72
N HIS A 214 6.85 7.94 6.86
CA HIS A 214 5.82 6.92 6.95
C HIS A 214 4.48 7.63 6.85
N LEU A 215 3.72 7.37 5.79
CA LEU A 215 2.36 7.88 5.68
C LEU A 215 1.40 6.74 6.02
N THR A 216 1.05 6.68 7.30
CA THR A 216 -0.20 6.07 7.75
C THR A 216 -1.01 7.19 8.37
N VAL A 217 -1.93 7.75 7.60
CA VAL A 217 -2.77 8.85 8.07
C VAL A 217 -4.22 8.40 8.10
N THR A 218 -4.89 8.82 9.16
CA THR A 218 -6.34 8.75 9.29
C THR A 218 -6.89 10.04 8.66
N VAL A 219 -7.56 9.92 7.52
CA VAL A 219 -8.18 11.06 6.83
C VAL A 219 -9.67 11.09 7.20
N SER A 220 -10.11 12.12 7.93
CA SER A 220 -11.52 12.31 8.29
C SER A 220 -12.35 12.61 7.04
N ARG A 221 -13.52 11.99 6.93
CA ARG A 221 -14.60 12.43 6.05
C ARG A 221 -15.23 13.66 6.70
N HIS A 222 -15.33 14.75 5.97
CA HIS A 222 -16.26 15.82 6.31
C HIS A 222 -17.43 15.72 5.32
N ARG A 223 -18.64 15.80 5.86
CA ARG A 223 -19.88 15.79 5.10
C ARG A 223 -19.99 17.01 4.22
#